data_AF-A0A925HHQ7-F1
#
_entry.id   AF-A0A925HHQ7-F1
#
_cell.length_a   1.000
_cell.length_b   1.000
_cell.length_c   1.000
_cell.angle_alpha   90.00
_cell.angle_beta   90.00
_cell.angle_gamma   90.00
#
_symmetry.space_group_name_H-M   'P 1'
#
loop_
_entity.id
_entity.type
_entity.pdbx_description
1 polymer ?
#
loop_
_entity_poly.entity_id
_entity_poly.type
_entity_poly.pdbx_seq_one_letter_code
_entity_poly.pdbx_strand_id
1 'polypeptide(L)'
;MIGASFGWAGLSGAGPEDGKRPAPKAGEASGGTVGAVGNTGSGGVFLANDKVRPHVTISWPRRDGTIAMFEGHYGYTEPEGRKAIGGNLEAFVTIGGSRLDFGAADPAGAIVRVGFYKADKSKLLFEDLKDDGAVTITLTGVRFNRSATGTDESVIHHIKFDDPSSLIGCVTPADSPDIINTYNTASAEDDLRGKLTAKNSRRGTLASAPAAARVEAAADGSVALRATLPYVLFKHVEDPWLRTAPGTFAEPFHFHVEFQALPRGEEVGGVKNGARGGGGGSDH
;
A
#
# COMPACT_ATOMS: atom_id res chain seq x y z
N MET A 1 -23.38 -1.87 -44.96
CA MET A 1 -22.73 -0.79 -45.75
C MET A 1 -23.52 0.49 -45.55
N ILE A 2 -23.11 1.32 -44.60
CA ILE A 2 -23.37 2.76 -44.54
C ILE A 2 -22.09 3.34 -43.93
N GLY A 3 -21.32 4.05 -44.75
CA GLY A 3 -20.06 4.66 -44.35
C GLY A 3 -20.29 6.05 -43.77
N ALA A 4 -19.58 6.37 -42.70
CA ALA A 4 -19.40 7.72 -42.22
C ALA A 4 -17.91 7.93 -41.97
N SER A 5 -17.27 8.59 -42.93
CA SER A 5 -15.91 9.10 -42.88
C SER A 5 -15.91 10.44 -42.13
N PHE A 6 -15.16 10.52 -41.02
CA PHE A 6 -14.79 11.81 -40.40
C PHE A 6 -13.30 12.03 -40.64
N GLY A 7 -13.00 13.01 -41.49
CA GLY A 7 -11.66 13.53 -41.69
C GLY A 7 -11.32 14.56 -40.61
N TRP A 8 -10.15 14.44 -40.01
CA TRP A 8 -9.58 15.47 -39.13
C TRP A 8 -8.36 16.07 -39.82
N ALA A 9 -8.48 17.35 -40.17
CA ALA A 9 -7.44 18.15 -40.79
C ALA A 9 -6.39 18.55 -39.74
N GLY A 10 -5.12 18.47 -40.14
CA GLY A 10 -3.97 18.79 -39.32
C GLY A 10 -3.82 20.28 -39.02
N LEU A 11 -3.26 20.54 -37.83
CA LEU A 11 -2.63 21.80 -37.49
C LEU A 11 -1.23 21.47 -36.96
N SER A 12 -0.25 21.69 -37.84
CA SER A 12 1.17 21.80 -37.50
C SER A 12 1.41 23.14 -36.80
N GLY A 13 1.78 23.11 -35.52
CA GLY A 13 2.25 24.27 -34.76
C GLY A 13 3.65 24.01 -34.24
N ALA A 14 4.61 24.79 -34.75
CA ALA A 14 6.00 24.82 -34.33
C ALA A 14 6.17 25.16 -32.83
N GLY A 15 7.21 24.61 -32.21
CA GLY A 15 7.55 24.82 -30.80
C GLY A 15 8.15 26.19 -30.48
N PRO A 16 8.49 26.40 -29.21
CA PRO A 16 9.79 27.00 -28.92
C PRO A 16 10.57 26.28 -27.79
N GLU A 17 11.83 26.05 -28.12
CA GLU A 17 13.04 26.38 -27.37
C GLU A 17 13.32 25.83 -25.95
N ASP A 18 14.48 25.19 -25.90
CA ASP A 18 15.28 24.74 -24.77
C ASP A 18 15.45 25.78 -23.65
N GLY A 19 14.71 25.58 -22.56
CA GLY A 19 14.98 26.20 -21.27
C GLY A 19 16.03 25.42 -20.48
N LYS A 20 17.29 25.86 -20.55
CA LYS A 20 18.38 25.43 -19.65
C LYS A 20 17.95 25.51 -18.18
N ARG A 21 17.86 24.35 -17.51
CA ARG A 21 17.76 24.30 -16.04
C ARG A 21 19.13 24.58 -15.41
N PRO A 22 19.24 25.48 -14.42
CA PRO A 22 20.47 25.70 -13.67
C PRO A 22 20.77 24.49 -12.77
N ALA A 23 22.04 24.10 -12.72
CA ALA A 23 22.55 23.08 -11.81
C ALA A 23 22.39 23.53 -10.34
N PRO A 24 22.05 22.62 -9.41
CA PRO A 24 22.04 22.95 -7.99
C PRO A 24 23.47 23.23 -7.50
N LYS A 25 23.64 24.36 -6.82
CA LYS A 25 24.88 24.73 -6.14
C LYS A 25 25.17 23.73 -5.02
N ALA A 26 26.40 23.22 -5.00
CA ALA A 26 26.96 22.50 -3.87
C ALA A 26 27.03 23.44 -2.65
N GLY A 27 26.21 23.16 -1.63
CA GLY A 27 26.25 23.79 -0.33
C GLY A 27 26.96 22.88 0.67
N GLU A 28 27.86 23.47 1.42
CA GLU A 28 28.82 22.86 2.35
C GLU A 28 28.22 21.88 3.35
N ALA A 29 28.87 20.72 3.48
CA ALA A 29 28.70 19.80 4.59
C ALA A 29 29.52 20.31 5.79
N SER A 30 28.86 20.95 6.76
CA SER A 30 29.45 21.20 8.08
C SER A 30 29.22 19.97 8.97
N GLY A 31 30.28 19.20 9.19
CA GLY A 31 30.32 18.12 10.15
C GLY A 31 30.25 18.65 11.59
N GLY A 32 29.27 18.16 12.35
CA GLY A 32 29.16 18.32 13.79
C GLY A 32 29.07 16.96 14.47
N THR A 33 30.15 16.53 15.09
CA THR A 33 30.20 15.38 16.00
C THR A 33 29.40 15.72 17.26
N VAL A 34 28.25 15.08 17.46
CA VAL A 34 27.48 15.17 18.70
C VAL A 34 27.87 13.99 19.60
N GLY A 35 28.37 14.31 20.78
CA GLY A 35 28.82 13.36 21.79
C GLY A 35 27.69 12.47 22.31
N ALA A 36 28.07 11.24 22.66
CA ALA A 36 27.21 10.28 23.32
C ALA A 36 26.88 10.76 24.75
N VAL A 37 25.66 11.26 24.94
CA VAL A 37 25.07 11.44 26.26
C VAL A 37 24.21 10.20 26.52
N GLY A 38 24.60 9.41 27.51
CA GLY A 38 23.81 8.26 27.97
C GLY A 38 22.45 8.73 28.48
N ASN A 39 21.37 8.27 27.85
CA ASN A 39 20.01 8.58 28.25
C ASN A 39 19.36 7.34 28.88
N THR A 40 19.40 7.29 30.21
CA THR A 40 18.60 6.38 31.03
C THR A 40 17.29 7.08 31.38
N GLY A 41 16.17 6.70 30.72
CA GLY A 41 14.81 7.00 31.22
C GLY A 41 14.03 8.12 30.52
N SER A 42 13.88 8.04 29.19
CA SER A 42 12.74 8.64 28.46
C SER A 42 12.54 7.79 27.21
N GLY A 43 11.41 7.13 27.03
CA GLY A 43 11.19 6.24 25.89
C GLY A 43 11.50 6.98 24.58
N GLY A 44 12.60 6.60 23.92
CA GLY A 44 13.05 7.28 22.70
C GLY A 44 11.98 7.28 21.62
N VAL A 45 12.13 8.08 20.56
CA VAL A 45 11.19 8.08 19.42
C VAL A 45 11.21 6.71 18.72
N PHE A 46 10.06 6.17 18.32
CA PHE A 46 9.99 4.91 17.54
C PHE A 46 10.24 5.22 16.07
N LEU A 47 11.37 4.77 15.54
CA LEU A 47 11.86 5.16 14.22
C LEU A 47 12.16 3.92 13.38
N ALA A 48 11.82 3.97 12.10
CA ALA A 48 12.26 2.97 11.14
C ALA A 48 13.79 3.00 11.01
N ASN A 49 14.40 1.84 10.86
CA ASN A 49 15.83 1.71 10.64
C ASN A 49 16.12 1.83 9.14
N ASP A 50 16.42 3.04 8.70
CA ASP A 50 16.69 3.40 7.30
C ASP A 50 18.00 2.82 6.72
N LYS A 51 18.86 2.27 7.58
CA LYS A 51 20.09 1.55 7.15
C LYS A 51 19.77 0.17 6.56
N VAL A 52 18.58 -0.36 6.82
CA VAL A 52 18.13 -1.64 6.26
C VAL A 52 17.10 -1.36 5.19
N ARG A 53 17.24 -2.02 4.04
CA ARG A 53 16.32 -1.90 2.91
C ARG A 53 15.36 -3.08 2.90
N PRO A 54 14.06 -2.87 3.20
CA PRO A 54 13.08 -3.93 3.08
C PRO A 54 13.08 -4.58 1.69
N HIS A 55 12.83 -5.88 1.68
CA HIS A 55 12.68 -6.65 0.45
C HIS A 55 11.20 -6.72 0.09
N VAL A 56 10.87 -6.37 -1.15
CA VAL A 56 9.51 -6.41 -1.70
C VAL A 56 9.47 -7.50 -2.76
N THR A 57 8.45 -8.36 -2.71
CA THR A 57 8.09 -9.28 -3.78
C THR A 57 6.63 -9.08 -4.15
N ILE A 58 6.33 -9.11 -5.44
CA ILE A 58 4.96 -9.16 -5.96
C ILE A 58 4.84 -10.27 -7.02
N SER A 59 3.77 -11.06 -6.95
CA SER A 59 3.56 -12.18 -7.87
C SER A 59 2.09 -12.45 -8.17
N TRP A 60 1.81 -13.04 -9.34
CA TRP A 60 0.47 -13.51 -9.72
C TRP A 60 0.52 -14.67 -10.72
N PRO A 61 -0.51 -15.55 -10.74
CA PRO A 61 -0.62 -16.58 -11.76
C PRO A 61 -1.01 -15.99 -13.11
N ARG A 62 -0.31 -16.41 -14.16
CA ARG A 62 -0.62 -16.09 -15.55
C ARG A 62 -1.61 -17.09 -16.16
N ARG A 63 -2.28 -16.69 -17.23
CA ARG A 63 -3.22 -17.53 -18.00
C ARG A 63 -2.57 -18.78 -18.60
N ASP A 64 -1.28 -18.73 -18.90
CA ASP A 64 -0.51 -19.87 -19.41
C ASP A 64 -0.10 -20.88 -18.30
N GLY A 65 -0.48 -20.61 -17.04
CA GLY A 65 -0.15 -21.44 -15.88
C GLY A 65 1.18 -21.10 -15.21
N THR A 66 1.98 -20.17 -15.74
CA THR A 66 3.22 -19.71 -15.11
C THR A 66 2.94 -18.68 -13.99
N ILE A 67 3.97 -18.34 -13.21
CA ILE A 67 3.89 -17.28 -12.20
C ILE A 67 4.73 -16.09 -12.66
N ALA A 68 4.11 -14.92 -12.79
CA ALA A 68 4.85 -13.66 -12.84
C ALA A 68 5.34 -13.35 -11.43
N MET A 69 6.63 -13.08 -11.25
CA MET A 69 7.22 -12.71 -9.97
C MET A 69 8.27 -11.62 -10.18
N PHE A 70 8.18 -10.56 -9.39
CA PHE A 70 9.09 -9.43 -9.41
C PHE A 70 9.50 -9.07 -8.00
N GLU A 71 10.76 -8.69 -7.80
CA GLU A 71 11.28 -8.41 -6.46
C GLU A 71 12.37 -7.34 -6.46
N GLY A 72 12.64 -6.76 -5.29
CA GLY A 72 13.72 -5.79 -5.10
C GLY A 72 13.84 -5.27 -3.68
N HIS A 73 14.96 -4.58 -3.40
CA HIS A 73 15.22 -3.93 -2.12
C HIS A 73 15.00 -2.42 -2.20
N TYR A 74 14.20 -1.89 -1.29
CA TYR A 74 13.77 -0.49 -1.30
C TYR A 74 14.24 0.23 -0.04
N GLY A 75 14.68 1.48 -0.17
CA GLY A 75 14.79 2.37 0.97
C GLY A 75 13.41 2.93 1.31
N TYR A 76 13.25 3.50 2.51
CA TYR A 76 12.07 4.30 2.83
C TYR A 76 12.14 5.62 2.05
N THR A 77 11.18 5.86 1.17
CA THR A 77 11.11 7.07 0.34
C THR A 77 9.67 7.56 0.20
N GLU A 78 9.51 8.83 -0.13
CA GLU A 78 8.22 9.34 -0.61
C GLU A 78 7.76 8.60 -1.89
N PRO A 79 6.46 8.64 -2.25
CA PRO A 79 5.93 8.01 -3.46
C PRO A 79 6.61 8.46 -4.78
N GLU A 80 7.18 9.66 -4.81
CA GLU A 80 7.97 10.19 -5.93
C GLU A 80 9.31 9.46 -6.11
N GLY A 81 9.81 8.79 -5.07
CA GLY A 81 11.04 7.99 -5.07
C GLY A 81 10.87 6.55 -5.56
N ARG A 82 9.68 6.18 -6.05
CA ARG A 82 9.37 4.85 -6.60
C ARG A 82 10.29 4.45 -7.75
N LYS A 83 10.46 3.14 -7.93
CA LYS A 83 11.33 2.55 -8.97
C LYS A 83 10.64 1.40 -9.66
N ALA A 84 10.95 1.18 -10.94
CA ALA A 84 10.46 0.02 -11.67
C ALA A 84 10.83 -1.29 -10.92
N ILE A 85 9.84 -2.17 -10.74
CA ILE A 85 10.03 -3.51 -10.16
C ILE A 85 9.89 -4.60 -11.23
N GLY A 86 9.14 -4.34 -12.29
CA GLY A 86 8.90 -5.25 -13.41
C GLY A 86 7.47 -5.18 -13.93
N GLY A 87 7.23 -5.73 -15.13
CA GLY A 87 5.94 -5.60 -15.81
C GLY A 87 5.58 -4.13 -16.06
N ASN A 88 4.40 -3.72 -15.62
CA ASN A 88 3.92 -2.33 -15.69
C ASN A 88 3.94 -1.63 -14.32
N LEU A 89 4.81 -2.03 -13.41
CA LEU A 89 4.78 -1.58 -12.01
C LEU A 89 6.05 -0.83 -11.58
N GLU A 90 5.82 0.27 -10.88
CA GLU A 90 6.82 0.97 -10.05
C GLU A 90 6.48 0.75 -8.58
N ALA A 91 7.44 0.34 -7.76
CA ALA A 91 7.26 0.06 -6.34
C ALA A 91 8.01 1.06 -5.46
N PHE A 92 7.52 1.22 -4.24
CA PHE A 92 8.18 1.99 -3.17
C PHE A 92 7.81 1.42 -1.80
N VAL A 93 8.62 1.74 -0.80
CA VAL A 93 8.33 1.49 0.62
C VAL A 93 8.43 2.82 1.35
N THR A 94 7.51 3.10 2.26
CA THR A 94 7.50 4.35 3.03
C THR A 94 7.01 4.14 4.45
N ILE A 95 7.30 5.13 5.29
CA ILE A 95 6.65 5.33 6.59
C ILE A 95 5.53 6.36 6.42
N GLY A 96 4.41 6.15 7.11
CA GLY A 96 3.17 6.92 6.90
C GLY A 96 2.16 6.16 6.03
N GLY A 97 1.00 6.76 5.80
CA GLY A 97 -0.09 6.09 5.12
C GLY A 97 -1.46 6.63 5.49
N SER A 98 -2.49 6.02 4.92
CA SER A 98 -3.88 6.45 5.02
C SER A 98 -4.35 6.48 6.48
N ARG A 99 -3.93 5.49 7.29
CA ARG A 99 -4.22 5.45 8.72
C ARG A 99 -3.66 6.68 9.46
N LEU A 100 -2.45 7.13 9.10
CA LEU A 100 -1.85 8.31 9.69
C LEU A 100 -2.56 9.59 9.21
N ASP A 101 -2.85 9.68 7.92
CA ASP A 101 -3.52 10.84 7.29
C ASP A 101 -4.92 11.07 7.88
N PHE A 102 -5.61 9.99 8.26
CA PHE A 102 -6.92 10.05 8.93
C PHE A 102 -6.83 10.15 10.46
N GLY A 103 -5.61 10.24 11.01
CA GLY A 103 -5.37 10.27 12.44
C GLY A 103 -5.77 8.99 13.17
N ALA A 104 -6.01 7.89 12.45
CA ALA A 104 -6.43 6.60 12.99
C ALA A 104 -5.24 5.72 13.44
N ALA A 105 -4.02 6.26 13.45
CA ALA A 105 -2.82 5.56 13.91
C ALA A 105 -2.69 5.66 15.44
N ASP A 106 -2.25 4.56 16.07
CA ASP A 106 -1.69 4.62 17.42
C ASP A 106 -0.51 5.62 17.48
N PRO A 107 -0.51 6.56 18.44
CA PRO A 107 0.51 7.60 18.55
C PRO A 107 1.91 7.09 18.91
N ALA A 108 2.03 5.88 19.47
CA ALA A 108 3.32 5.25 19.76
C ALA A 108 3.84 4.39 18.59
N GLY A 109 3.01 4.17 17.57
CA GLY A 109 3.31 3.30 16.44
C GLY A 109 3.93 4.01 15.24
N ALA A 110 4.25 3.20 14.23
CA ALA A 110 4.63 3.64 12.90
C ALA A 110 3.77 2.91 11.86
N ILE A 111 3.35 3.61 10.82
CA ILE A 111 2.67 3.00 9.67
C ILE A 111 3.72 2.66 8.64
N VAL A 112 3.75 1.42 8.18
CA VAL A 112 4.62 0.96 7.11
C VAL A 112 3.77 0.62 5.91
N ARG A 113 4.17 1.11 4.74
CA ARG A 113 3.43 0.96 3.49
C ARG A 113 4.35 0.45 2.39
N VAL A 114 3.89 -0.57 1.67
CA VAL A 114 4.44 -0.96 0.35
C VAL A 114 3.42 -0.57 -0.71
N GLY A 115 3.84 0.25 -1.66
CA GLY A 115 2.96 0.80 -2.68
C GLY A 115 3.46 0.58 -4.09
N PHE A 116 2.52 0.61 -5.02
CA PHE A 116 2.74 0.35 -6.43
C PHE A 116 2.02 1.40 -7.27
N TYR A 117 2.63 1.81 -8.36
CA TYR A 117 2.05 2.65 -9.40
C TYR A 117 2.13 1.95 -10.74
N LYS A 118 1.17 2.26 -11.62
CA LYS A 118 1.31 1.97 -13.04
C LYS A 118 2.43 2.81 -13.64
N ALA A 119 3.40 2.16 -14.27
CA ALA A 119 4.45 2.85 -15.04
C ALA A 119 3.86 3.50 -16.30
N ASP A 120 2.97 2.78 -16.98
CA ASP A 120 2.20 3.23 -18.13
C ASP A 120 0.70 3.05 -17.87
N LYS A 121 -0.03 4.16 -17.76
CA LYS A 121 -1.47 4.17 -17.46
C LYS A 121 -2.32 3.55 -18.56
N SER A 122 -1.80 3.43 -19.78
CA SER A 122 -2.50 2.81 -20.92
C SER A 122 -2.44 1.28 -20.91
N LYS A 123 -1.60 0.69 -20.06
CA LYS A 123 -1.41 -0.75 -19.93
C LYS A 123 -2.13 -1.32 -18.71
N LEU A 124 -2.35 -2.64 -18.75
CA LEU A 124 -2.88 -3.38 -17.60
C LEU A 124 -1.91 -3.30 -16.42
N LEU A 125 -2.45 -3.33 -15.21
CA LEU A 125 -1.68 -3.36 -13.96
C LEU A 125 -0.90 -4.68 -13.84
N PHE A 126 -1.56 -5.80 -14.17
CA PHE A 126 -0.99 -7.15 -14.13
C PHE A 126 -1.19 -7.84 -15.47
N GLU A 127 -0.12 -7.92 -16.25
CA GLU A 127 -0.12 -8.59 -17.55
C GLU A 127 -0.43 -10.08 -17.42
N ASP A 128 -1.31 -10.57 -18.30
CA ASP A 128 -1.74 -11.97 -18.41
C ASP A 128 -2.25 -12.62 -17.13
N LEU A 129 -2.72 -11.84 -16.14
CA LEU A 129 -3.28 -12.38 -14.91
C LEU A 129 -4.48 -13.31 -15.24
N LYS A 130 -4.51 -14.48 -14.59
CA LYS A 130 -5.62 -15.44 -14.71
C LYS A 130 -6.94 -14.81 -14.24
N ASP A 131 -8.07 -15.12 -14.86
CA ASP A 131 -9.34 -14.41 -14.61
C ASP A 131 -9.88 -14.50 -13.15
N ASP A 132 -9.44 -15.50 -12.38
CA ASP A 132 -9.69 -15.69 -10.95
C ASP A 132 -8.42 -15.54 -10.09
N GLY A 133 -7.38 -14.95 -10.68
CA GLY A 133 -6.06 -14.81 -10.08
C GLY A 133 -6.06 -13.90 -8.85
N ALA A 134 -5.10 -14.17 -7.97
CA ALA A 134 -4.80 -13.30 -6.84
C ALA A 134 -3.36 -12.80 -6.95
N VAL A 135 -3.15 -11.56 -6.53
CA VAL A 135 -1.85 -10.94 -6.42
C VAL A 135 -1.34 -11.18 -5.02
N THR A 136 -0.14 -11.75 -4.91
CA THR A 136 0.55 -11.90 -3.62
C THR A 136 1.64 -10.83 -3.52
N ILE A 137 1.62 -10.09 -2.42
CA ILE A 137 2.60 -9.07 -2.06
C ILE A 137 3.28 -9.52 -0.77
N THR A 138 4.59 -9.49 -0.76
CA THR A 138 5.39 -9.75 0.44
C THR A 138 6.31 -8.55 0.66
N LEU A 139 6.37 -8.07 1.90
CA LEU A 139 7.34 -7.10 2.37
C LEU A 139 8.06 -7.70 3.57
N THR A 140 9.37 -7.89 3.50
CA THR A 140 10.19 -8.44 4.60
C THR A 140 11.33 -7.51 4.96
N GLY A 141 11.97 -7.75 6.11
CA GLY A 141 13.14 -6.98 6.53
C GLY A 141 12.82 -5.57 7.02
N VAL A 142 11.56 -5.26 7.34
CA VAL A 142 11.17 -3.99 7.98
C VAL A 142 11.73 -3.98 9.38
N ARG A 143 12.59 -3.00 9.70
CA ARG A 143 13.24 -2.90 11.00
C ARG A 143 13.04 -1.51 11.59
N PHE A 144 13.10 -1.46 12.91
CA PHE A 144 13.01 -0.23 13.68
C PHE A 144 14.22 -0.10 14.60
N ASN A 145 14.39 1.06 15.21
CA ASN A 145 15.44 1.31 16.21
C ASN A 145 15.27 0.52 17.52
N ARG A 146 14.18 -0.23 17.66
CA ARG A 146 13.89 -1.19 18.73
C ARG A 146 12.94 -2.27 18.23
N SER A 147 12.78 -3.35 18.99
CA SER A 147 11.89 -4.46 18.64
C SER A 147 10.46 -3.96 18.38
N ALA A 148 9.83 -4.52 17.35
CA ALA A 148 8.49 -4.14 16.92
C ALA A 148 7.62 -5.36 16.70
N THR A 149 6.32 -5.18 16.82
CA THR A 149 5.30 -6.14 16.39
C THR A 149 4.29 -5.40 15.52
N GLY A 150 3.92 -5.97 14.38
CA GLY A 150 2.81 -5.46 13.59
C GLY A 150 1.49 -6.12 13.98
N THR A 151 0.37 -5.52 13.61
CA THR A 151 -0.96 -6.07 13.91
C THR A 151 -1.72 -6.37 12.62
N ASP A 152 -2.17 -7.61 12.46
CA ASP A 152 -2.98 -8.05 11.31
C ASP A 152 -4.22 -7.18 11.12
N GLU A 153 -4.91 -6.85 12.21
CA GLU A 153 -6.13 -6.05 12.21
C GLU A 153 -5.92 -4.64 11.64
N SER A 154 -4.69 -4.12 11.69
CA SER A 154 -4.37 -2.78 11.16
C SER A 154 -4.16 -2.74 9.66
N VAL A 155 -4.10 -3.90 8.99
CA VAL A 155 -3.77 -3.95 7.56
C VAL A 155 -4.86 -3.31 6.72
N ILE A 156 -4.45 -2.40 5.84
CA ILE A 156 -5.30 -1.73 4.87
C ILE A 156 -4.70 -1.94 3.48
N HIS A 157 -5.55 -2.28 2.52
CA HIS A 157 -5.26 -2.18 1.09
C HIS A 157 -6.02 -0.98 0.54
N HIS A 158 -5.30 0.09 0.22
CA HIS A 158 -5.84 1.31 -0.37
C HIS A 158 -5.54 1.34 -1.86
N ILE A 159 -6.55 1.65 -2.64
CA ILE A 159 -6.54 1.69 -4.10
C ILE A 159 -7.00 3.07 -4.55
N LYS A 160 -6.31 3.65 -5.53
CA LYS A 160 -6.61 4.96 -6.10
C LYS A 160 -6.78 4.93 -7.61
N PHE A 161 -7.87 5.53 -8.09
CA PHE A 161 -8.20 5.71 -9.51
C PHE A 161 -7.75 7.07 -10.02
N ASP A 162 -7.36 7.13 -11.30
CA ASP A 162 -6.67 8.30 -11.85
C ASP A 162 -7.61 9.49 -12.02
N ASP A 163 -8.82 9.20 -12.49
CA ASP A 163 -9.81 10.21 -12.82
C ASP A 163 -11.21 9.71 -12.44
N PRO A 164 -12.08 10.55 -11.85
CA PRO A 164 -13.47 10.21 -11.57
C PRO A 164 -14.24 9.70 -12.81
N SER A 165 -13.92 10.18 -14.01
CA SER A 165 -14.55 9.73 -15.26
C SER A 165 -14.24 8.28 -15.61
N SER A 166 -13.12 7.72 -15.11
CA SER A 166 -12.85 6.29 -15.23
C SER A 166 -13.85 5.43 -14.43
N LEU A 167 -14.55 6.06 -13.47
CA LEU A 167 -15.54 5.43 -12.60
C LEU A 167 -16.98 5.74 -13.02
N ILE A 168 -17.20 6.26 -14.24
CA ILE A 168 -18.55 6.47 -14.80
C ILE A 168 -19.33 5.17 -14.64
N GLY A 169 -20.51 5.27 -14.02
CA GLY A 169 -21.43 4.16 -13.75
C GLY A 169 -21.16 3.36 -12.48
N CYS A 170 -19.99 3.51 -11.85
CA CYS A 170 -19.78 3.06 -10.47
C CYS A 170 -20.37 4.06 -9.47
N VAL A 171 -20.17 5.34 -9.74
CA VAL A 171 -20.50 6.47 -8.85
C VAL A 171 -21.09 7.61 -9.67
N THR A 172 -21.92 8.42 -9.04
CA THR A 172 -22.46 9.63 -9.68
C THR A 172 -21.50 10.80 -9.44
N PRO A 173 -21.45 11.81 -10.34
CA PRO A 173 -20.63 13.01 -10.12
C PRO A 173 -20.98 13.80 -8.84
N ALA A 174 -22.14 13.55 -8.23
CA ALA A 174 -22.53 14.14 -6.96
C ALA A 174 -21.94 13.40 -5.74
N ASP A 175 -21.42 12.18 -5.94
CA ASP A 175 -20.69 11.44 -4.92
C ASP A 175 -19.30 12.08 -4.75
N SER A 176 -18.95 12.43 -3.50
CA SER A 176 -17.77 13.16 -3.03
C SER A 176 -16.47 12.95 -3.83
N PRO A 177 -15.53 13.92 -3.89
CA PRO A 177 -14.18 13.73 -4.46
C PRO A 177 -13.41 12.51 -3.92
N ASP A 178 -13.83 11.93 -2.79
CA ASP A 178 -13.22 10.73 -2.21
C ASP A 178 -13.53 9.42 -2.96
N ILE A 179 -14.43 9.40 -3.96
CA ILE A 179 -14.78 8.20 -4.74
C ILE A 179 -13.57 7.59 -5.46
N ILE A 180 -12.53 8.37 -5.74
CA ILE A 180 -11.33 7.84 -6.39
C ILE A 180 -10.48 6.99 -5.45
N ASN A 181 -10.79 6.96 -4.16
CA ASN A 181 -10.08 6.15 -3.16
C ASN A 181 -11.00 5.03 -2.69
N THR A 182 -10.54 3.78 -2.78
CA THR A 182 -11.23 2.60 -2.25
C THR A 182 -10.33 1.87 -1.27
N TYR A 183 -10.91 1.40 -0.16
CA TYR A 183 -10.20 0.76 0.93
C TYR A 183 -10.72 -0.66 1.17
N ASN A 184 -9.82 -1.57 1.46
CA ASN A 184 -10.13 -2.90 1.95
C ASN A 184 -9.38 -3.08 3.26
N THR A 185 -10.05 -3.45 4.35
CA THR A 185 -9.41 -3.56 5.68
C THR A 185 -9.40 -5.00 6.17
N ALA A 186 -8.44 -5.34 7.04
CA ALA A 186 -8.42 -6.61 7.74
C ALA A 186 -9.47 -6.68 8.85
N SER A 187 -9.64 -5.61 9.63
CA SER A 187 -10.71 -5.55 10.65
C SER A 187 -12.02 -5.05 10.06
N ALA A 188 -13.14 -5.73 10.35
CA ALA A 188 -14.48 -5.27 10.00
C ALA A 188 -14.88 -3.98 10.73
N GLU A 189 -14.28 -3.74 11.90
CA GLU A 189 -14.57 -2.58 12.75
C GLU A 189 -13.68 -1.37 12.44
N ASP A 190 -12.63 -1.55 11.65
CA ASP A 190 -11.73 -0.48 11.28
C ASP A 190 -12.37 0.41 10.21
N ASP A 191 -12.94 1.53 10.65
CA ASP A 191 -13.54 2.55 9.80
C ASP A 191 -12.64 3.79 9.60
N LEU A 192 -11.40 3.71 10.07
CA LEU A 192 -10.42 4.79 10.09
C LEU A 192 -10.98 6.10 10.66
N ARG A 193 -11.64 6.02 11.83
CA ARG A 193 -12.30 7.15 12.51
C ARG A 193 -13.42 7.75 11.67
N GLY A 194 -14.27 6.88 11.13
CA GLY A 194 -15.44 7.24 10.34
C GLY A 194 -15.14 7.77 8.93
N LYS A 195 -13.92 7.54 8.41
CA LYS A 195 -13.53 7.91 7.04
C LYS A 195 -13.90 6.85 6.01
N LEU A 196 -14.10 5.62 6.46
CA LEU A 196 -14.55 4.53 5.62
C LEU A 196 -16.08 4.40 5.70
N THR A 197 -16.69 4.35 4.52
CA THR A 197 -18.13 4.20 4.30
C THR A 197 -18.38 2.97 3.44
N ALA A 198 -19.64 2.54 3.30
CA ALA A 198 -19.98 1.46 2.37
C ALA A 198 -19.65 1.80 0.90
N LYS A 199 -19.57 3.10 0.54
CA LYS A 199 -19.32 3.57 -0.82
C LYS A 199 -17.84 3.61 -1.22
N ASN A 200 -16.93 3.57 -0.25
CA ASN A 200 -15.49 3.61 -0.52
C ASN A 200 -14.71 2.50 0.20
N SER A 201 -15.39 1.53 0.83
CA SER A 201 -14.68 0.49 1.57
C SER A 201 -15.34 -0.88 1.59
N ARG A 202 -14.50 -1.91 1.68
CA ARG A 202 -14.87 -3.30 1.99
C ARG A 202 -14.18 -3.69 3.31
N ARG A 203 -14.86 -3.44 4.43
CA ARG A 203 -14.28 -3.70 5.75
C ARG A 203 -14.23 -5.18 6.07
N GLY A 204 -13.15 -5.63 6.71
CA GLY A 204 -12.97 -7.03 7.12
C GLY A 204 -12.59 -8.00 5.98
N THR A 205 -12.53 -7.53 4.74
CA THR A 205 -12.30 -8.42 3.58
C THR A 205 -10.89 -8.99 3.52
N LEU A 206 -9.91 -8.48 4.30
CA LEU A 206 -8.53 -8.99 4.32
C LEU A 206 -8.27 -9.98 5.48
N ALA A 207 -9.30 -10.32 6.27
CA ALA A 207 -9.14 -11.19 7.44
C ALA A 207 -8.90 -12.66 7.08
N SER A 208 -9.47 -13.15 5.98
CA SER A 208 -9.51 -14.58 5.66
C SER A 208 -9.66 -14.86 4.16
N ALA A 209 -9.27 -16.08 3.75
CA ALA A 209 -9.33 -16.49 2.35
C ALA A 209 -10.72 -16.22 1.71
N PRO A 210 -10.77 -15.79 0.44
CA PRO A 210 -9.67 -15.78 -0.53
C PRO A 210 -8.73 -14.57 -0.42
N ALA A 211 -9.07 -13.57 0.38
CA ALA A 211 -8.30 -12.35 0.56
C ALA A 211 -7.71 -12.27 1.97
N ALA A 212 -6.40 -12.47 2.11
CA ALA A 212 -5.78 -12.56 3.43
C ALA A 212 -4.57 -11.65 3.49
N ALA A 213 -4.45 -10.88 4.57
CA ALA A 213 -3.21 -10.20 4.91
C ALA A 213 -2.77 -10.56 6.33
N ARG A 214 -1.46 -10.76 6.50
CA ARG A 214 -0.82 -11.15 7.76
C ARG A 214 0.44 -10.34 7.96
N VAL A 215 0.69 -9.99 9.20
CA VAL A 215 1.85 -9.24 9.66
C VAL A 215 2.48 -10.01 10.81
N GLU A 216 3.70 -10.44 10.60
CA GLU A 216 4.40 -11.31 11.54
C GLU A 216 5.71 -10.67 11.96
N ALA A 217 6.08 -10.86 13.23
CA ALA A 217 7.44 -10.61 13.67
C ALA A 217 8.31 -11.80 13.26
N ALA A 218 9.35 -11.54 12.50
CA ALA A 218 10.35 -12.53 12.13
C ALA A 218 11.33 -12.79 13.28
N ALA A 219 11.96 -13.96 13.27
CA ALA A 219 12.93 -14.37 14.29
C ALA A 219 14.16 -13.45 14.38
N ASP A 220 14.48 -12.76 13.28
CA ASP A 220 15.59 -11.82 13.18
C ASP A 220 15.27 -10.42 13.76
N GLY A 221 14.07 -10.24 14.31
CA GLY A 221 13.56 -8.99 14.87
C GLY A 221 12.98 -8.03 13.85
N SER A 222 12.91 -8.41 12.56
CA SER A 222 12.18 -7.64 11.55
C SER A 222 10.67 -7.92 11.62
N VAL A 223 9.89 -7.05 10.99
CA VAL A 223 8.46 -7.28 10.73
C VAL A 223 8.29 -7.62 9.26
N ALA A 224 7.42 -8.58 8.98
CA ALA A 224 7.07 -9.00 7.63
C ALA A 224 5.56 -8.84 7.41
N LEU A 225 5.18 -8.44 6.21
CA LEU A 225 3.80 -8.40 5.72
C LEU A 225 3.69 -9.38 4.56
N ARG A 226 2.62 -10.17 4.54
CA ARG A 226 2.19 -10.93 3.37
C ARG A 226 0.71 -10.68 3.11
N ALA A 227 0.36 -10.26 1.91
CA ALA A 227 -1.01 -10.02 1.48
C ALA A 227 -1.31 -10.80 0.19
N THR A 228 -2.41 -11.55 0.17
CA THR A 228 -2.99 -12.18 -1.02
C THR A 228 -4.30 -11.48 -1.34
N LEU A 229 -4.36 -10.85 -2.51
CA LEU A 229 -5.43 -9.97 -2.94
C LEU A 229 -6.05 -10.52 -4.23
N PRO A 230 -7.24 -11.14 -4.17
CA PRO A 230 -8.02 -11.49 -5.36
C PRO A 230 -8.19 -10.28 -6.26
N TYR A 231 -8.07 -10.46 -7.57
CA TYR A 231 -8.03 -9.34 -8.50
C TYR A 231 -9.29 -8.46 -8.47
N VAL A 232 -10.43 -9.06 -8.13
CA VAL A 232 -11.70 -8.36 -7.91
C VAL A 232 -11.63 -7.27 -6.82
N LEU A 233 -10.67 -7.31 -5.90
CA LEU A 233 -10.51 -6.26 -4.88
C LEU A 233 -9.95 -4.95 -5.45
N PHE A 234 -9.32 -4.97 -6.63
CA PHE A 234 -8.75 -3.80 -7.29
C PHE A 234 -9.80 -2.93 -7.99
N LYS A 235 -11.04 -3.41 -8.15
CA LYS A 235 -12.15 -2.62 -8.70
C LYS A 235 -12.74 -1.70 -7.63
N HIS A 236 -13.45 -0.66 -8.08
CA HIS A 236 -14.21 0.22 -7.18
C HIS A 236 -15.27 -0.58 -6.40
N VAL A 237 -15.56 -0.21 -5.14
CA VAL A 237 -16.53 -0.97 -4.31
C VAL A 237 -17.94 -0.99 -4.90
N GLU A 238 -18.34 0.10 -5.56
CA GLU A 238 -19.64 0.23 -6.23
C GLU A 238 -19.63 -0.16 -7.72
N ASP A 239 -18.59 -0.85 -8.22
CA ASP A 239 -18.61 -1.33 -9.62
C ASP A 239 -19.81 -2.27 -9.86
N PRO A 240 -20.81 -1.86 -10.67
CA PRO A 240 -22.05 -2.61 -10.82
C PRO A 240 -21.90 -3.80 -11.77
N TRP A 241 -20.81 -3.90 -12.52
CA TRP A 241 -20.77 -4.77 -13.70
C TRP A 241 -20.34 -6.21 -13.42
N LEU A 242 -20.17 -6.62 -12.15
CA LEU A 242 -19.77 -7.99 -11.74
C LEU A 242 -18.55 -8.55 -12.50
N ARG A 243 -17.74 -7.65 -13.09
CA ARG A 243 -16.58 -8.03 -13.90
C ARG A 243 -15.46 -8.48 -12.96
N THR A 244 -14.76 -9.54 -13.35
CA THR A 244 -13.66 -10.13 -12.57
C THR A 244 -12.37 -10.26 -13.37
N ALA A 245 -12.44 -10.26 -14.71
CA ALA A 245 -11.29 -10.46 -15.57
C ALA A 245 -10.41 -9.18 -15.69
N PRO A 246 -9.07 -9.32 -15.76
CA PRO A 246 -8.14 -8.24 -16.08
C PRO A 246 -8.55 -7.39 -17.29
N GLY A 247 -8.41 -6.07 -17.16
CA GLY A 247 -8.75 -5.10 -18.21
C GLY A 247 -10.24 -4.92 -18.48
N THR A 248 -11.14 -5.61 -17.77
CA THR A 248 -12.59 -5.48 -18.02
C THR A 248 -13.26 -4.42 -17.14
N PHE A 249 -12.58 -3.90 -16.12
CA PHE A 249 -13.02 -2.77 -15.30
C PHE A 249 -11.94 -1.69 -15.26
N ALA A 250 -12.29 -0.50 -14.76
CA ALA A 250 -11.34 0.59 -14.58
C ALA A 250 -10.30 0.19 -13.54
N GLU A 251 -9.05 0.01 -13.97
CA GLU A 251 -7.97 -0.37 -13.07
C GLU A 251 -7.39 0.85 -12.36
N PRO A 252 -6.95 0.69 -11.10
CA PRO A 252 -6.32 1.78 -10.39
C PRO A 252 -4.97 2.12 -10.99
N PHE A 253 -4.58 3.39 -10.90
CA PHE A 253 -3.23 3.80 -11.27
C PHE A 253 -2.24 3.65 -10.12
N HIS A 254 -2.77 3.54 -8.89
CA HIS A 254 -1.99 3.40 -7.66
C HIS A 254 -2.71 2.49 -6.68
N PHE A 255 -1.97 1.65 -5.98
CA PHE A 255 -2.47 0.95 -4.80
C PHE A 255 -1.33 0.70 -3.81
N HIS A 256 -1.68 0.43 -2.56
CA HIS A 256 -0.72 0.05 -1.55
C HIS A 256 -1.34 -0.82 -0.47
N VAL A 257 -0.48 -1.60 0.19
CA VAL A 257 -0.82 -2.28 1.44
C VAL A 257 -0.01 -1.65 2.56
N GLU A 258 -0.70 -1.27 3.64
CA GLU A 258 -0.09 -0.69 4.82
C GLU A 258 -0.50 -1.43 6.09
N PHE A 259 0.34 -1.37 7.11
CA PHE A 259 0.06 -1.90 8.45
C PHE A 259 0.69 -1.00 9.51
N GLN A 260 0.19 -1.10 10.74
CA GLN A 260 0.77 -0.46 11.91
C GLN A 260 1.74 -1.40 12.62
N ALA A 261 2.95 -0.91 12.85
CA ALA A 261 3.91 -1.50 13.77
C ALA A 261 3.90 -0.73 15.09
N LEU A 262 3.95 -1.46 16.20
CA LEU A 262 4.10 -0.91 17.54
C LEU A 262 5.45 -1.36 18.12
N PRO A 263 6.11 -0.54 18.97
CA PRO A 263 7.19 -1.03 19.79
C PRO A 263 6.70 -2.25 20.57
N ARG A 264 7.44 -3.36 20.47
CA ARG A 264 7.21 -4.48 21.37
C ARG A 264 7.54 -3.95 22.76
N GLY A 265 6.57 -3.97 23.67
CA GLY A 265 6.80 -3.58 25.05
C GLY A 265 8.08 -4.25 25.52
N GLU A 266 9.10 -3.47 25.86
CA GLU A 266 10.15 -3.98 26.72
C GLU A 266 9.42 -4.51 27.94
N GLU A 267 9.69 -5.73 28.39
CA GLU A 267 9.36 -6.07 29.77
C GLU A 267 10.18 -5.10 30.64
N VAL A 268 9.62 -3.92 30.89
CA VAL A 268 10.14 -2.97 31.86
C VAL A 268 9.80 -3.62 33.19
N GLY A 269 10.72 -4.45 33.67
CA GLY A 269 10.71 -5.14 34.97
C GLY A 269 9.36 -5.21 35.67
N GLY A 270 8.55 -6.24 35.37
CA GLY A 270 7.59 -6.75 36.35
C GLY A 270 6.10 -6.44 36.18
N VAL A 271 5.64 -5.82 35.09
CA VAL A 271 4.19 -5.75 34.81
C VAL A 271 3.86 -6.54 33.55
N LYS A 272 3.47 -7.81 33.76
CA LYS A 272 2.89 -8.65 32.71
C LYS A 272 1.59 -8.02 32.23
N ASN A 273 1.57 -7.46 31.03
CA ASN A 273 0.32 -7.21 30.33
C ASN A 273 -0.33 -8.57 30.07
N GLY A 274 -1.36 -8.88 30.85
CA GLY A 274 -2.09 -10.13 30.79
C GLY A 274 -2.59 -10.36 29.38
N ALA A 275 -2.00 -11.36 28.72
CA ALA A 275 -2.66 -12.04 27.63
C ALA A 275 -4.06 -12.42 28.11
N ARG A 276 -5.09 -11.94 27.41
CA ARG A 276 -6.47 -12.41 27.58
C ARG A 276 -6.47 -13.90 27.25
N GLY A 277 -6.24 -14.73 28.27
CA GLY A 277 -6.54 -16.15 28.22
C GLY A 277 -8.04 -16.27 27.99
N GLY A 278 -8.42 -16.77 26.82
CA GLY A 278 -9.76 -17.22 26.55
C GLY A 278 -10.12 -18.32 27.54
N GLY A 279 -10.89 -17.96 28.56
CA GLY A 279 -11.56 -18.93 29.41
C GLY A 279 -12.61 -19.63 28.57
N GLY A 280 -12.30 -20.84 28.12
CA GLY A 280 -13.29 -21.79 27.65
C GLY A 280 -14.21 -22.15 28.82
N GLY A 281 -15.39 -21.56 28.85
CA GLY A 281 -16.50 -22.03 29.65
C GLY A 281 -17.26 -23.09 28.86
N SER A 282 -17.01 -24.36 29.17
CA SER A 282 -17.99 -25.43 28.99
C SER A 282 -18.81 -25.50 30.27
N ASP A 283 -20.14 -25.45 30.18
CA ASP A 283 -21.04 -26.09 31.14
C ASP A 283 -22.43 -26.28 30.52
N HIS A 284 -22.83 -27.56 30.53
CA HIS A 284 -24.16 -28.18 30.49
C HIS A 284 -25.18 -27.85 29.39
#